data_AF-A0A2S9PY99-F1
#
_entry.id   AF-A0A2S9PY99-F1
#
_cell.length_a   1.000
_cell.length_b   1.000
_cell.length_c   1.000
_cell.angle_alpha   90.00
_cell.angle_beta   90.00
_cell.angle_gamma   90.00
#
_symmetry.space_group_name_H-M   'P 1'
#
loop_
_entity.id
_entity.type
_entity.pdbx_description
1 polymer ?
#
loop_
_entity_poly.entity_id
_entity_poly.type
_entity_poly.pdbx_seq_one_letter_code
_entity_poly.pdbx_strand_id
1 'polypeptide(L)' 'MNLEQSTQHSYDDVVSALNDAADGIRDGLDLSDRDSDLINLMVNVAAATLKQPGISLDEAIRKEYELDPEEVRGWWDW' A
#
# COMPACT_ATOMS: atom_id res chain seq x y z
N MET A 1 -12.39 -29.06 16.36
CA MET A 1 -11.51 -27.90 16.53
C MET A 1 -10.71 -27.77 15.25
N ASN A 2 -11.17 -26.92 14.31
CA ASN A 2 -10.42 -26.67 13.08
C ASN A 2 -9.27 -25.73 13.44
N LEU A 3 -8.05 -26.25 13.41
CA LEU A 3 -6.85 -25.43 13.39
C LEU A 3 -6.82 -24.82 11.99
N GLU A 4 -7.17 -23.54 11.87
CA GLU A 4 -6.90 -22.81 10.63
C GLU A 4 -5.40 -22.96 10.34
N GLN A 5 -5.09 -23.58 9.21
CA GLN A 5 -3.71 -23.69 8.75
C GLN A 5 -3.23 -22.27 8.50
N SER A 6 -2.26 -21.81 9.29
CA SER A 6 -1.60 -20.54 9.03
C SER A 6 -0.79 -20.68 7.74
N THR A 7 -1.27 -20.08 6.66
CA THR A 7 -0.54 -20.02 5.40
C THR A 7 0.63 -19.06 5.56
N GLN A 8 1.87 -19.55 5.42
CA GLN A 8 3.05 -18.71 5.40
C GLN A 8 3.23 -18.18 3.97
N HIS A 9 3.12 -16.86 3.80
CA HIS A 9 3.39 -16.19 2.53
C HIS A 9 4.77 -15.53 2.57
N SER A 10 5.45 -15.48 1.43
CA SER A 10 6.67 -14.68 1.29
C SER A 10 6.33 -13.19 1.16
N TYR A 11 7.32 -12.32 1.33
CA TYR A 11 7.14 -10.89 1.10
C TYR A 11 6.65 -10.61 -0.32
N ASP A 12 7.25 -11.26 -1.32
CA ASP A 12 6.89 -11.09 -2.73
C ASP A 12 5.45 -11.57 -3.01
N ASP A 13 5.02 -12.68 -2.39
CA ASP A 13 3.63 -13.16 -2.53
C ASP A 13 2.63 -12.13 -2.01
N VAL A 14 2.92 -11.54 -0.84
CA VAL A 14 2.01 -10.55 -0.24
C VAL A 14 1.99 -9.26 -1.05
N VAL A 15 3.14 -8.78 -1.52
CA VAL A 15 3.20 -7.58 -2.37
C VAL A 15 2.51 -7.81 -3.71
N SER A 16 2.68 -8.98 -4.33
CA SER A 16 1.96 -9.33 -5.55
C SER A 16 0.45 -9.30 -5.30
N ALA A 17 -0.03 -9.94 -4.23
CA ALA A 17 -1.45 -9.96 -3.89
C ALA A 17 -2.03 -8.55 -3.61
N LEU A 18 -1.24 -7.65 -3.01
CA LEU A 18 -1.66 -6.26 -2.78
C LEU A 18 -1.80 -5.48 -4.11
N ASN A 19 -0.88 -5.69 -5.06
CA ASN A 19 -0.96 -5.07 -6.37
C ASN A 19 -2.13 -5.63 -7.19
N ASP A 20 -2.32 -6.95 -7.21
CA ASP A 20 -3.45 -7.60 -7.90
C ASP A 20 -4.80 -7.08 -7.36
N ALA A 21 -4.90 -6.88 -6.04
CA ALA A 21 -6.09 -6.30 -5.43
C ALA A 21 -6.29 -4.83 -5.81
N ALA A 22 -5.22 -4.03 -5.83
CA ALA A 22 -5.26 -2.63 -6.26
C ALA A 22 -5.73 -2.50 -7.71
N ASP A 23 -5.21 -3.35 -8.60
CA ASP A 23 -5.57 -3.36 -10.02
C ASP A 23 -7.03 -3.80 -10.22
N GLY A 24 -7.49 -4.83 -9.50
CA GLY A 24 -8.89 -5.24 -9.55
C GLY A 24 -9.87 -4.14 -9.09
N ILE A 25 -9.48 -3.32 -8.11
CA ILE A 25 -10.29 -2.17 -7.68
C ILE A 25 -10.32 -1.07 -8.75
N ARG A 26 -9.17 -0.78 -9.38
CA ARG A 26 -9.07 0.22 -10.46
C ARG A 26 -9.85 -0.17 -11.70
N ASP A 27 -9.77 -1.44 -12.09
CA ASP A 27 -10.49 -1.95 -13.25
C ASP A 27 -12.00 -2.04 -13.01
N GLY A 28 -12.39 -2.24 -11.75
CA GLY A 28 -13.79 -2.43 -11.35
C GLY A 28 -14.56 -1.15 -11.06
N LEU A 29 -13.88 -0.02 -10.82
CA LEU A 29 -14.49 1.24 -10.37
C LEU A 29 -14.05 2.40 -11.27
N ASP A 30 -14.95 3.34 -11.53
CA ASP A 30 -14.63 4.61 -12.20
C ASP A 30 -13.93 5.55 -11.20
N LEU A 31 -12.61 5.36 -11.07
CA LEU A 31 -11.77 6.07 -10.12
C LEU A 31 -11.13 7.30 -10.73
N SER A 32 -10.93 8.33 -9.90
CA SER A 32 -10.10 9.47 -10.26
C SER A 32 -8.61 9.17 -10.04
N ASP A 33 -7.74 10.01 -10.60
CA ASP A 33 -6.28 9.95 -10.34
C ASP A 33 -5.98 10.00 -8.82
N ARG A 34 -6.72 10.84 -8.09
CA ARG A 34 -6.63 10.97 -6.63
C ARG A 34 -6.93 9.66 -5.89
N ASP A 35 -7.90 8.89 -6.36
CA ASP A 35 -8.23 7.60 -5.76
C ASP A 35 -7.13 6.57 -6.07
N SER A 36 -6.58 6.62 -7.29
CA SER A 36 -5.48 5.76 -7.71
C SER A 36 -4.21 6.01 -6.91
N ASP A 37 -3.90 7.28 -6.62
CA ASP A 37 -2.78 7.70 -5.78
C ASP A 37 -2.94 7.24 -4.33
N LEU A 38 -4.15 7.31 -3.77
CA LEU A 38 -4.45 6.79 -2.44
C LEU A 38 -4.23 5.28 -2.35
N ILE A 39 -4.68 4.52 -3.35
CA ILE A 39 -4.49 3.07 -3.42
C ILE A 39 -2.99 2.74 -3.52
N ASN A 40 -2.23 3.46 -4.36
CA ASN A 40 -0.78 3.29 -4.46
C ASN A 40 -0.08 3.56 -3.12
N LEU A 41 -0.43 4.65 -2.44
CA LEU A 41 0.13 4.98 -1.13
C LEU A 41 -0.14 3.87 -0.12
N MET A 42 -1.36 3.34 -0.09
CA MET A 42 -1.71 2.23 0.78
C MET A 42 -0.86 0.97 0.50
N VAL A 43 -0.70 0.57 -0.78
CA VAL A 43 0.10 -0.60 -1.16
C VAL A 43 1.55 -0.43 -0.72
N ASN A 44 2.15 0.73 -0.98
CA ASN A 44 3.54 1.03 -0.63
C ASN A 44 3.74 1.06 0.89
N VAL A 45 2.83 1.67 1.65
CA VAL A 45 2.88 1.69 3.12
C VAL A 45 2.71 0.28 3.69
N ALA A 46 1.85 -0.55 3.12
CA ALA A 46 1.69 -1.94 3.53
C ALA A 46 2.98 -2.74 3.28
N ALA A 47 3.58 -2.60 2.10
CA ALA A 47 4.87 -3.23 1.78
C ALA A 47 5.99 -2.79 2.74
N ALA A 48 6.08 -1.49 3.05
CA ALA A 48 7.04 -0.98 4.03
C ALA A 48 6.79 -1.55 5.44
N THR A 49 5.52 -1.70 5.85
CA THR A 49 5.12 -2.25 7.15
C THR A 49 5.48 -3.74 7.29
N LEU A 50 5.40 -4.51 6.20
CA LEU A 50 5.83 -5.91 6.19
C LEU A 50 7.34 -6.05 6.42
N LYS A 51 8.15 -5.13 5.88
CA LYS A 51 9.60 -5.10 6.11
C LYS A 51 9.96 -4.59 7.50
N GLN A 52 9.23 -3.57 7.99
CA GLN A 52 9.46 -2.93 9.27
C GLN A 52 8.13 -2.73 10.01
N PRO A 53 7.72 -3.71 10.84
CA PRO A 53 6.54 -3.57 11.66
C PRO A 53 6.62 -2.33 12.56
N GLY A 54 5.57 -1.51 12.55
CA GLY A 54 5.49 -0.28 13.34
C GLY A 54 6.16 0.95 12.71
N ILE A 55 6.57 0.88 11.43
CA ILE A 55 7.00 2.06 10.68
C ILE A 55 5.89 3.12 10.64
N SER A 56 6.24 4.39 10.85
CA SER A 56 5.29 5.48 10.70
C SER A 56 4.98 5.76 9.23
N LEU A 57 3.83 6.38 8.95
CA LEU A 57 3.47 6.81 7.59
C LEU A 57 4.55 7.72 6.97
N ASP A 58 5.11 8.65 7.73
CA ASP A 58 6.16 9.55 7.27
C ASP A 58 7.45 8.82 6.89
N GLU A 59 7.84 7.82 7.66
CA GLU A 59 9.01 6.99 7.35
C GLU A 59 8.74 6.09 6.15
N ALA A 60 7.54 5.53 6.02
CA ALA A 60 7.14 4.73 4.87
C ALA A 60 7.13 5.58 3.58
N ILE A 61 6.58 6.80 3.64
CA ILE A 61 6.60 7.74 2.52
C ILE A 61 8.04 8.01 2.10
N ARG A 62 8.93 8.42 3.01
CA ARG A 62 10.33 8.72 2.66
C ARG A 62 11.11 7.52 2.11
N LYS A 63 10.67 6.29 2.41
CA LYS A 63 11.31 5.07 1.90
C LYS A 63 10.82 4.66 0.52
N GLU A 64 9.52 4.76 0.30
CA GLU A 64 8.88 4.23 -0.92
C GLU A 64 8.64 5.32 -1.97
N TYR A 65 8.66 6.59 -1.57
CA TYR A 65 8.57 7.76 -2.43
C TYR A 65 9.82 8.62 -2.22
N GLU A 66 10.48 9.03 -3.29
CA GLU A 66 11.59 10.01 -3.24
C GLU A 66 11.06 11.44 -2.99
N LEU A 67 10.05 11.58 -2.11
CA LEU A 67 9.31 12.80 -1.81
C LEU A 67 9.18 12.99 -0.30
N ASP A 68 9.00 14.23 0.12
CA ASP A 68 8.70 14.55 1.50
C ASP A 68 7.24 14.18 1.87
N PRO A 69 6.96 13.79 3.13
CA PRO A 69 5.60 13.49 3.56
C PRO A 69 4.60 14.63 3.45
N GLU A 70 5.07 15.88 3.38
CA GLU A 70 4.24 17.04 3.12
C GLU A 70 3.82 17.09 1.65
N GLU A 71 4.74 16.82 0.72
CA GLU A 71 4.45 16.77 -0.73
C GLU A 71 3.43 15.68 -1.05
N VAL A 72 3.57 14.51 -0.44
CA VAL A 72 2.60 13.42 -0.63
C VAL A 72 1.23 13.79 -0.07
N ARG A 73 1.16 14.42 1.11
CA ARG A 73 -0.13 14.92 1.64
C ARG A 73 -0.75 15.99 0.75
N GLY A 74 0.08 16.77 0.06
CA GLY A 74 -0.33 17.79 -0.91
C GLY A 74 -1.10 17.24 -2.10
N TRP A 75 -1.07 15.93 -2.38
CA TRP A 75 -1.90 15.33 -3.43
C TRP A 75 -3.40 15.44 -3.14
N TRP A 76 -3.75 15.65 -1.86
CA TRP A 76 -5.13 15.82 -1.42
C TRP A 76 -5.50 17.25 -1.07
N ASP A 77 -4.58 18.21 -1.20
CA ASP A 77 -4.84 19.62 -0.92
C ASP A 77 -5.78 20.23 -1.98
N TRP A 78 -6.75 21.01 -1.49
CA TRP A 78 -7.84 21.61 -2.27
C TRP A 78 -7.56 23.06 -2.64
#